data_AF-A0A7C5TVX7-F1
#
_entry.id   AF-A0A7C5TVX7-F1
#
_cell.length_a   1.000
_cell.length_b   1.000
_cell.length_c   1.000
_cell.angle_alpha   90.00
_cell.angle_beta   90.00
_cell.angle_gamma   90.00
#
_symmetry.space_group_name_H-M   'P 1'
#
loop_
_entity.id
_entity.type
_entity.pdbx_description
1 polymer ?
#
loop_
_entity_poly.entity_id
_entity_poly.type
_entity_poly.pdbx_seq_one_letter_code
_entity_poly.pdbx_strand_id
1 'polypeptide(L)'
;MWAVIPALAVIVAMLLAGAPAFSATTATGYTIVGFNDLGMHCMDDSYEVFSILPPYNTIHAQLIDPSGHLVDNPGGITMTYEAVADPSGSINTTSAGKTNFWQHVAELFGASPPVDEGLTGSKMPGAGNTPQPMAWDGSYRWFTAEAIPLTPYDDSGAKNYYPMMHLVARDGQGNVLATSDIVLPVSDEMDCRTCHASGSPPDAEPASGWVFDPDPVRDYRLNVLLIHDDRQLGTPAYQSALVDAGYSSAGLYDTVANQGTAVLCARCHGSNALPGTGMSGIPPLTQAVHSKHAYVTDPVTGMALESSANRSACYRCHPGSETRCLRGAMGHATAADASLAIQCQDCHGSMSMVGASTRQGWFDEPTCQSCHTGTADNNSGQIRYLKAFDAPGHYRQAASDVFATNPNTPAAGISLFRFSEGHGGLQCESCHGSTHAIFPSSHGNDNIRNVQLQGHGGTLAECATCHGTQPATVDGG
;
A
#
# COMPACT_ATOMS: atom_id res chain seq x y z
N MET A 1 64.55 26.27 18.97
CA MET A 1 64.78 25.68 17.63
C MET A 1 63.78 24.54 17.44
N TRP A 2 62.61 24.87 16.91
CA TRP A 2 61.59 23.91 16.52
C TRP A 2 61.54 23.97 14.99
N ALA A 3 61.88 22.87 14.33
CA ALA A 3 61.84 22.78 12.87
C ALA A 3 60.41 22.47 12.43
N VAL A 4 59.85 23.40 11.65
CA VAL A 4 58.54 23.29 11.02
C VAL A 4 58.71 22.52 9.71
N ILE A 5 57.99 21.41 9.56
CA ILE A 5 57.85 20.67 8.30
C ILE A 5 56.55 21.17 7.64
N PRO A 6 56.55 21.62 6.36
CA PRO A 6 55.34 22.07 5.72
C PRO A 6 54.52 20.88 5.22
N ALA A 7 53.25 20.82 5.64
CA ALA A 7 52.27 19.90 5.08
C ALA A 7 51.84 20.40 3.69
N LEU A 8 52.02 19.56 2.66
CA LEU A 8 51.45 19.77 1.33
C LEU A 8 49.91 19.65 1.44
N ALA A 9 49.20 20.73 1.14
CA ALA A 9 47.76 20.70 0.94
C ALA A 9 47.46 20.06 -0.43
N VAL A 10 46.91 18.84 -0.42
CA VAL A 10 46.30 18.23 -1.60
C VAL A 10 44.90 18.82 -1.75
N ILE A 11 44.73 19.73 -2.72
CA ILE A 11 43.42 20.20 -3.15
C ILE A 11 42.78 19.07 -3.95
N VAL A 12 41.89 18.31 -3.32
CA VAL A 12 40.97 17.42 -4.03
C VAL A 12 39.85 18.30 -4.57
N ALA A 13 39.93 18.62 -5.87
CA ALA A 13 38.80 19.18 -6.59
C ALA A 13 37.71 18.11 -6.69
N MET A 14 36.69 18.20 -5.82
CA MET A 14 35.45 17.46 -6.00
C MET A 14 34.77 17.99 -7.28
N LEU A 15 34.88 17.22 -8.36
CA LEU A 15 33.98 17.32 -9.50
C LEU A 15 32.57 16.94 -8.99
N LEU A 16 31.77 17.97 -8.70
CA LEU A 16 30.32 17.87 -8.62
C LEU A 16 29.81 17.42 -10.00
N ALA A 17 29.75 16.11 -10.21
CA ALA A 17 28.88 15.54 -11.22
C ALA A 17 27.45 15.89 -10.78
N GLY A 18 26.81 16.81 -11.51
CA GLY A 18 25.43 17.19 -11.26
C GLY A 18 24.57 15.93 -11.33
N ALA A 19 23.90 15.61 -10.22
CA ALA A 19 22.75 14.72 -10.27
C ALA A 19 21.78 15.26 -11.34
N PRO A 20 21.14 14.40 -12.16
CA PRO A 20 20.10 14.88 -13.05
C PRO A 20 19.06 15.60 -12.20
N ALA A 21 18.92 16.91 -12.44
CA ALA A 21 17.84 17.67 -11.84
C ALA A 21 16.56 17.18 -12.49
N PHE A 22 15.85 16.28 -11.82
CA PHE A 22 14.49 15.91 -12.18
C PHE A 22 13.62 17.16 -11.96
N SER A 23 13.46 17.98 -12.98
CA SER A 23 12.49 19.08 -12.99
C SER A 23 11.24 18.56 -13.67
N ALA A 24 10.08 18.64 -13.00
CA ALA A 24 8.81 18.54 -13.68
C ALA A 24 8.76 19.68 -14.71
N THR A 25 8.81 19.34 -15.99
CA THR A 25 8.67 20.32 -17.07
C THR A 25 7.19 20.53 -17.34
N THR A 26 6.67 21.69 -16.93
CA THR A 26 5.37 22.20 -17.37
C THR A 26 5.52 22.73 -18.81
N ALA A 27 5.46 21.84 -19.81
CA ALA A 27 5.67 22.23 -21.21
C ALA A 27 4.65 23.27 -21.70
N THR A 28 3.43 23.25 -21.14
CA THR A 28 2.31 24.14 -21.53
C THR A 28 1.56 24.76 -20.35
N GLY A 29 2.11 24.69 -19.13
CA GLY A 29 1.50 25.21 -17.90
C GLY A 29 0.51 24.24 -17.22
N TYR A 30 0.30 23.04 -17.76
CA TYR A 30 -0.45 21.98 -17.08
C TYR A 30 0.39 21.36 -15.95
N THR A 31 -0.30 20.81 -14.94
CA THR A 31 0.31 20.12 -13.80
C THR A 31 -0.32 18.74 -13.60
N ILE A 32 0.50 17.69 -13.53
CA ILE A 32 0.05 16.34 -13.12
C ILE A 32 0.32 16.18 -11.63
N VAL A 33 -0.69 15.70 -10.89
CA VAL A 33 -0.53 15.26 -9.50
C VAL A 33 -0.94 13.80 -9.43
N GLY A 34 0.07 12.92 -9.45
CA GLY A 34 -0.13 11.46 -9.39
C GLY A 34 0.12 10.86 -8.00
N PHE A 35 -0.54 9.78 -7.66
CA PHE A 35 -0.40 9.07 -6.38
C PHE A 35 -0.78 7.59 -6.56
N ASN A 36 -0.40 6.75 -5.58
CA ASN A 36 -0.97 5.41 -5.44
C ASN A 36 -2.08 5.42 -4.37
N ASP A 37 -2.97 4.45 -4.38
CA ASP A 37 -4.24 4.42 -3.63
C ASP A 37 -4.13 3.98 -2.15
N LEU A 38 -3.08 3.23 -1.78
CA LEU A 38 -2.95 2.60 -0.45
C LEU A 38 -1.68 2.99 0.32
N GLY A 39 -0.76 3.67 -0.35
CA GLY A 39 0.62 3.93 0.08
C GLY A 39 1.55 2.72 0.05
N MET A 40 1.02 1.51 0.00
CA MET A 40 1.76 0.27 -0.27
C MET A 40 0.79 -0.86 -0.59
N HIS A 41 1.02 -1.54 -1.71
CA HIS A 41 0.38 -2.82 -1.98
C HIS A 41 1.22 -3.98 -1.43
N CYS A 42 0.55 -5.07 -1.09
CA CYS A 42 1.19 -6.30 -0.64
C CYS A 42 0.96 -7.38 -1.69
N MET A 43 1.92 -8.28 -1.84
CA MET A 43 1.81 -9.47 -2.67
C MET A 43 2.34 -10.69 -1.90
N ASP A 44 1.89 -11.89 -2.26
CA ASP A 44 2.53 -13.11 -1.75
C ASP A 44 3.92 -13.30 -2.39
N ASP A 45 4.91 -13.77 -1.62
CA ASP A 45 6.26 -14.11 -2.13
C ASP A 45 6.27 -15.41 -2.98
N SER A 46 5.23 -16.24 -2.91
CA SER A 46 4.95 -17.38 -3.79
C SER A 46 3.46 -17.67 -3.88
N TYR A 47 3.00 -18.15 -5.04
CA TYR A 47 1.61 -18.48 -5.36
C TYR A 47 1.31 -19.98 -5.44
N GLU A 48 2.30 -20.84 -5.16
CA GLU A 48 2.19 -22.29 -5.42
C GLU A 48 1.40 -23.09 -4.37
N VAL A 49 1.27 -22.57 -3.14
CA VAL A 49 0.57 -23.24 -2.04
C VAL A 49 -0.74 -22.54 -1.76
N PHE A 50 -0.68 -21.27 -1.38
CA PHE A 50 -1.86 -20.43 -1.25
C PHE A 50 -1.54 -18.98 -1.62
N SER A 51 -2.58 -18.21 -1.88
CA SER A 51 -2.51 -16.77 -2.04
C SER A 51 -3.54 -16.04 -1.17
N ILE A 52 -3.10 -14.91 -0.63
CA ILE A 52 -3.92 -13.91 0.05
C ILE A 52 -4.15 -12.71 -0.88
N LEU A 53 -3.10 -12.23 -1.57
CA LEU A 53 -3.16 -11.08 -2.47
C LEU A 53 -2.28 -11.29 -3.71
N PRO A 54 -2.76 -10.92 -4.92
CA PRO A 54 -1.95 -10.95 -6.14
C PRO A 54 -0.87 -9.85 -6.15
N PRO A 55 0.09 -9.88 -7.09
CA PRO A 55 0.93 -8.72 -7.39
C PRO A 55 0.02 -7.58 -7.87
N TYR A 56 0.18 -6.40 -7.28
CA TYR A 56 -0.77 -5.31 -7.49
C TYR A 56 -0.14 -3.95 -7.20
N ASN A 57 -0.59 -2.93 -7.94
CA ASN A 57 -0.46 -1.52 -7.60
C ASN A 57 -1.48 -0.72 -8.41
N THR A 58 -1.76 0.49 -7.96
CA THR A 58 -2.67 1.41 -8.65
C THR A 58 -2.01 2.76 -8.82
N ILE A 59 -2.09 3.33 -10.02
CA ILE A 59 -1.78 4.73 -10.26
C ILE A 59 -3.08 5.49 -10.39
N HIS A 60 -3.21 6.60 -9.67
CA HIS A 60 -4.18 7.65 -9.93
C HIS A 60 -3.46 8.94 -10.26
N ALA A 61 -4.02 9.74 -11.16
CA ALA A 61 -3.45 11.03 -11.53
C ALA A 61 -4.53 12.04 -11.91
N GLN A 62 -4.51 13.19 -11.24
CA GLN A 62 -5.32 14.35 -11.59
C GLN A 62 -4.49 15.34 -12.41
N LEU A 63 -5.13 15.97 -13.40
CA LEU A 63 -4.51 16.94 -14.29
C LEU A 63 -5.13 18.32 -14.02
N ILE A 64 -4.29 19.31 -13.80
CA ILE A 64 -4.69 20.71 -13.62
C ILE A 64 -4.31 21.50 -14.87
N ASP A 65 -5.23 22.31 -15.37
CA ASP A 65 -5.01 23.17 -16.54
C ASP A 65 -4.17 24.42 -16.18
N PRO A 66 -3.68 25.18 -17.18
CA PRO A 66 -2.85 26.37 -16.93
C PRO A 66 -3.56 27.51 -16.19
N SER A 67 -4.89 27.45 -16.06
CA SER A 67 -5.69 28.40 -15.28
C SER A 67 -5.85 27.96 -13.82
N GLY A 68 -5.36 26.78 -13.46
CA GLY A 68 -5.47 26.20 -12.12
C GLY A 68 -6.79 25.48 -11.87
N HIS A 69 -7.51 25.07 -12.93
CA HIS A 69 -8.71 24.26 -12.79
C HIS A 69 -8.40 22.78 -12.97
N LEU A 70 -8.98 21.95 -12.12
CA LEU A 70 -8.98 20.50 -12.32
C LEU A 70 -9.67 20.18 -13.65
N VAL A 71 -9.00 19.41 -14.51
CA VAL A 71 -9.59 18.88 -15.74
C VAL A 71 -10.69 17.90 -15.35
N ASP A 72 -11.93 18.18 -15.77
CA ASP A 72 -13.12 17.36 -15.49
C ASP A 72 -13.58 16.54 -16.71
N ASN A 73 -13.02 16.83 -17.89
CA ASN A 73 -13.21 16.08 -19.13
C ASN A 73 -11.89 16.06 -19.91
N PRO A 74 -11.34 14.87 -20.23
CA PRO A 74 -10.04 14.78 -20.87
C PRO A 74 -10.09 15.26 -22.32
N GLY A 75 -11.25 15.25 -22.99
CA GLY A 75 -11.36 15.56 -24.40
C GLY A 75 -10.43 14.67 -25.24
N GLY A 76 -9.42 15.28 -25.88
CA GLY A 76 -8.38 14.56 -26.62
C GLY A 76 -7.11 14.26 -25.81
N ILE A 77 -7.07 14.60 -24.52
CA ILE A 77 -5.92 14.39 -23.65
C ILE A 77 -5.81 12.91 -23.28
N THR A 78 -4.59 12.40 -23.36
CA THR A 78 -4.25 11.03 -22.96
C THR A 78 -3.17 11.06 -21.88
N MET A 79 -3.11 10.01 -21.06
CA MET A 79 -2.06 9.84 -20.07
C MET A 79 -1.45 8.45 -20.18
N THR A 80 -0.14 8.39 -20.05
CA THR A 80 0.63 7.14 -20.04
C THR A 80 1.57 7.08 -18.85
N TYR A 81 1.99 5.88 -18.46
CA TYR A 81 3.07 5.65 -17.51
C TYR A 81 4.15 4.73 -18.09
N GLU A 82 5.39 4.92 -17.68
CA GLU A 82 6.53 4.04 -17.95
C GLU A 82 7.46 3.98 -16.74
N ALA A 83 8.31 2.97 -16.62
CA ALA A 83 9.19 2.86 -15.45
C ALA A 83 10.29 3.93 -15.54
N VAL A 84 10.67 4.46 -14.38
CA VAL A 84 11.78 5.41 -14.27
C VAL A 84 12.69 4.98 -13.13
N ALA A 85 13.99 5.20 -13.33
CA ALA A 85 14.96 4.92 -12.28
C ALA A 85 14.75 5.89 -11.12
N ASP A 86 14.75 5.37 -9.90
CA ASP A 86 14.80 6.21 -8.72
C ASP A 86 16.17 6.91 -8.58
N PRO A 87 16.35 7.83 -7.61
CA PRO A 87 17.62 8.55 -7.45
C PRO A 87 18.84 7.65 -7.14
N SER A 88 18.62 6.39 -6.73
CA SER A 88 19.69 5.40 -6.54
C SER A 88 20.05 4.65 -7.83
N GLY A 89 19.26 4.82 -8.89
CA GLY A 89 19.42 4.15 -10.17
C GLY A 89 18.61 2.85 -10.31
N SER A 90 17.81 2.48 -9.30
CA SER A 90 16.98 1.26 -9.36
C SER A 90 15.75 1.50 -10.24
N ILE A 91 15.49 0.59 -11.18
CA ILE A 91 14.37 0.66 -12.12
C ILE A 91 13.69 -0.70 -12.24
N ASN A 92 12.36 -0.70 -12.32
CA ASN A 92 11.55 -1.91 -12.41
C ASN A 92 10.61 -1.83 -13.62
N THR A 93 11.06 -2.35 -14.77
CA THR A 93 10.30 -2.28 -16.03
C THR A 93 9.38 -3.47 -16.24
N THR A 94 9.66 -4.62 -15.62
CA THR A 94 8.96 -5.89 -15.84
C THR A 94 8.85 -6.68 -14.56
N SER A 95 7.80 -7.49 -14.44
CA SER A 95 7.65 -8.49 -13.38
C SER A 95 7.94 -9.91 -13.87
N ALA A 96 8.24 -10.07 -15.16
CA ALA A 96 8.65 -11.33 -15.75
C ALA A 96 9.87 -11.91 -15.03
N GLY A 97 9.76 -13.19 -14.62
CA GLY A 97 10.85 -13.90 -13.94
C GLY A 97 11.06 -13.51 -12.46
N LYS A 98 10.24 -12.62 -11.90
CA LYS A 98 10.34 -12.14 -10.50
C LYS A 98 9.28 -12.75 -9.58
N THR A 99 8.36 -13.55 -10.12
CA THR A 99 7.28 -14.24 -9.38
C THR A 99 6.75 -15.44 -10.18
N ASN A 100 6.13 -16.41 -9.49
CA ASN A 100 5.39 -17.52 -10.10
C ASN A 100 3.89 -17.24 -10.29
N PHE A 101 3.41 -16.02 -10.04
CA PHE A 101 1.98 -15.64 -10.14
C PHE A 101 1.28 -16.15 -11.42
N TRP A 102 1.85 -15.90 -12.61
CA TRP A 102 1.23 -16.30 -13.88
C TRP A 102 1.13 -17.81 -14.08
N GLN A 103 1.86 -18.62 -13.30
CA GLN A 103 1.73 -20.08 -13.33
C GLN A 103 0.47 -20.54 -12.59
N HIS A 104 0.00 -19.76 -11.60
CA HIS A 104 -1.08 -20.12 -10.68
C HIS A 104 -2.33 -19.22 -10.81
N VAL A 105 -2.26 -18.13 -11.58
CA VAL A 105 -3.35 -17.14 -11.69
C VAL A 105 -4.67 -17.76 -12.18
N ALA A 106 -4.62 -18.75 -13.07
CA ALA A 106 -5.81 -19.42 -13.59
C ALA A 106 -6.57 -20.19 -12.50
N GLU A 107 -5.84 -20.95 -11.68
CA GLU A 107 -6.45 -21.73 -10.59
C GLU A 107 -6.82 -20.87 -9.39
N LEU A 108 -6.08 -19.80 -9.10
CA LEU A 108 -6.35 -18.91 -7.98
C LEU A 108 -7.51 -17.95 -8.29
N PHE A 109 -7.42 -17.23 -9.40
CA PHE A 109 -8.28 -16.09 -9.72
C PHE A 109 -9.23 -16.33 -10.92
N GLY A 110 -9.17 -17.50 -11.57
CA GLY A 110 -10.04 -17.80 -12.71
C GLY A 110 -9.73 -16.96 -13.95
N ALA A 111 -8.51 -16.42 -14.05
CA ALA A 111 -8.07 -15.54 -15.12
C ALA A 111 -6.72 -16.01 -15.71
N SER A 112 -6.44 -15.62 -16.95
CA SER A 112 -5.18 -15.99 -17.63
C SER A 112 -4.53 -14.77 -18.31
N PRO A 113 -4.22 -13.69 -17.57
CA PRO A 113 -3.51 -12.56 -18.16
C PRO A 113 -2.12 -13.01 -18.64
N PRO A 114 -1.58 -12.42 -19.73
CA PRO A 114 -0.20 -12.64 -20.11
C PRO A 114 0.76 -12.10 -19.04
N VAL A 115 2.01 -12.57 -19.07
CA VAL A 115 3.09 -12.02 -18.23
C VAL A 115 3.15 -10.51 -18.41
N ASP A 116 3.41 -9.80 -17.32
CA ASP A 116 3.38 -8.33 -17.20
C ASP A 116 1.99 -7.68 -17.29
N GLU A 117 0.91 -8.43 -17.47
CA GLU A 117 -0.47 -7.93 -17.36
C GLU A 117 -1.10 -8.40 -16.05
N GLY A 118 -1.74 -7.47 -15.33
CA GLY A 118 -2.44 -7.78 -14.09
C GLY A 118 -3.92 -8.06 -14.29
N LEU A 119 -4.63 -8.34 -13.19
CA LEU A 119 -5.99 -8.89 -13.21
C LEU A 119 -7.05 -7.98 -13.86
N THR A 120 -6.82 -6.66 -13.92
CA THR A 120 -7.74 -5.70 -14.56
C THR A 120 -7.22 -5.18 -15.91
N GLY A 121 -6.11 -5.74 -16.41
CA GLY A 121 -5.57 -5.45 -17.75
C GLY A 121 -4.49 -4.37 -17.82
N SER A 122 -4.20 -3.65 -16.74
CA SER A 122 -3.02 -2.76 -16.68
C SER A 122 -1.73 -3.57 -16.71
N LYS A 123 -0.64 -2.94 -17.18
CA LYS A 123 0.58 -3.63 -17.55
C LYS A 123 1.82 -3.04 -16.91
N MET A 124 2.79 -3.88 -16.61
CA MET A 124 4.17 -3.40 -16.53
C MET A 124 4.63 -2.94 -17.92
N PRO A 125 5.49 -1.90 -18.03
CA PRO A 125 6.02 -1.42 -19.32
C PRO A 125 6.79 -2.46 -20.15
N GLY A 126 7.27 -3.53 -19.50
CA GLY A 126 8.06 -4.60 -20.08
C GLY A 126 9.50 -4.18 -20.36
N ALA A 127 10.34 -5.11 -20.84
CA ALA A 127 11.77 -4.88 -21.07
C ALA A 127 12.11 -3.73 -22.04
N GLY A 128 11.17 -3.37 -22.93
CA GLY A 128 11.32 -2.21 -23.82
C GLY A 128 10.94 -0.87 -23.17
N ASN A 129 10.50 -0.89 -21.91
CA ASN A 129 9.90 0.22 -21.17
C ASN A 129 8.83 0.96 -21.98
N THR A 130 7.91 0.23 -22.60
CA THR A 130 6.91 0.84 -23.49
C THR A 130 5.88 1.61 -22.66
N PRO A 131 5.59 2.89 -22.95
CA PRO A 131 4.55 3.63 -22.25
C PRO A 131 3.21 2.91 -22.29
N GLN A 132 2.61 2.69 -21.12
CA GLN A 132 1.33 2.05 -20.94
C GLN A 132 0.22 3.09 -20.77
N PRO A 133 -0.95 2.93 -21.40
CA PRO A 133 -2.04 3.88 -21.28
C PRO A 133 -2.72 3.81 -19.92
N MET A 134 -3.27 4.95 -19.48
CA MET A 134 -4.16 5.05 -18.33
C MET A 134 -5.59 5.33 -18.80
N ALA A 135 -6.58 4.77 -18.11
CA ALA A 135 -8.00 4.99 -18.39
C ALA A 135 -8.50 6.25 -17.68
N TRP A 136 -9.39 7.01 -18.30
CA TRP A 136 -10.08 8.12 -17.64
C TRP A 136 -11.27 7.60 -16.81
N ASP A 137 -11.37 8.03 -15.56
CA ASP A 137 -12.57 7.84 -14.72
C ASP A 137 -13.20 9.20 -14.41
N GLY A 138 -14.36 9.45 -15.02
CA GLY A 138 -15.11 10.68 -14.84
C GLY A 138 -15.75 10.85 -13.46
N SER A 139 -15.88 9.76 -12.68
CA SER A 139 -16.47 9.81 -11.34
C SER A 139 -15.54 10.53 -10.35
N TYR A 140 -14.24 10.30 -10.50
CA TYR A 140 -13.19 10.88 -9.65
C TYR A 140 -12.36 11.96 -10.36
N ARG A 141 -12.62 12.18 -11.66
CA ARG A 141 -11.90 13.14 -12.52
C ARG A 141 -10.39 12.88 -12.54
N TRP A 142 -10.01 11.61 -12.72
CA TRP A 142 -8.62 11.20 -12.78
C TRP A 142 -8.34 10.25 -13.95
N PHE A 143 -7.06 10.08 -14.24
CA PHE A 143 -6.57 8.95 -15.01
C PHE A 143 -6.14 7.86 -14.05
N THR A 144 -6.43 6.60 -14.37
CA THR A 144 -6.13 5.44 -13.52
C THR A 144 -5.51 4.28 -14.30
N ALA A 145 -4.59 3.58 -13.64
CA ALA A 145 -4.09 2.27 -14.05
C ALA A 145 -4.11 1.37 -12.81
N GLU A 146 -5.13 0.51 -12.72
CA GLU A 146 -5.40 -0.36 -11.59
C GLU A 146 -4.78 -1.76 -11.83
N ALA A 147 -4.39 -2.46 -10.76
CA ALA A 147 -3.83 -3.81 -10.82
C ALA A 147 -2.58 -3.96 -11.68
N ILE A 148 -1.65 -3.00 -11.65
CA ILE A 148 -0.32 -3.17 -12.25
C ILE A 148 0.39 -4.30 -11.48
N PRO A 149 0.86 -5.38 -12.12
CA PRO A 149 1.38 -6.56 -11.42
C PRO A 149 2.83 -6.35 -10.98
N LEU A 150 3.07 -5.31 -10.19
CA LEU A 150 4.40 -4.86 -9.74
C LEU A 150 4.97 -5.81 -8.68
N THR A 151 6.29 -5.95 -8.65
CA THR A 151 7.02 -6.77 -7.66
C THR A 151 8.08 -5.94 -6.94
N PRO A 152 8.52 -6.30 -5.73
CA PRO A 152 9.53 -5.54 -4.99
C PRO A 152 10.97 -5.84 -5.45
N TYR A 153 11.15 -6.26 -6.69
CA TYR A 153 12.46 -6.59 -7.27
C TYR A 153 12.67 -5.78 -8.55
N ASP A 154 13.78 -5.07 -8.62
CA ASP A 154 14.16 -4.28 -9.79
C ASP A 154 14.67 -5.17 -10.94
N ASP A 155 15.03 -4.55 -12.06
CA ASP A 155 15.45 -5.29 -13.27
C ASP A 155 16.80 -6.01 -13.11
N SER A 156 17.58 -5.66 -12.08
CA SER A 156 18.80 -6.38 -11.70
C SER A 156 18.52 -7.53 -10.72
N GLY A 157 17.27 -7.70 -10.28
CA GLY A 157 16.87 -8.63 -9.23
C GLY A 157 17.15 -8.12 -7.82
N ALA A 158 17.56 -6.85 -7.66
CA ALA A 158 17.78 -6.25 -6.35
C ALA A 158 16.45 -5.85 -5.73
N LYS A 159 16.34 -5.97 -4.40
CA LYS A 159 15.14 -5.59 -3.67
C LYS A 159 14.93 -4.08 -3.73
N ASN A 160 13.77 -3.64 -4.21
CA ASN A 160 13.31 -2.27 -4.13
C ASN A 160 11.80 -2.24 -3.88
N TYR A 161 11.40 -1.87 -2.67
CA TYR A 161 10.01 -1.76 -2.26
C TYR A 161 9.32 -0.47 -2.73
N TYR A 162 10.08 0.45 -3.33
CA TYR A 162 9.64 1.79 -3.73
C TYR A 162 10.00 2.11 -5.19
N PRO A 163 9.67 1.22 -6.15
CA PRO A 163 9.91 1.50 -7.56
C PRO A 163 9.10 2.72 -8.02
N MET A 164 9.54 3.33 -9.11
CA MET A 164 8.97 4.57 -9.61
C MET A 164 8.45 4.46 -11.04
N MET A 165 7.43 5.25 -11.34
CA MET A 165 6.85 5.41 -12.67
C MET A 165 6.83 6.87 -13.09
N HIS A 166 7.15 7.12 -14.36
CA HIS A 166 7.05 8.41 -15.03
C HIS A 166 5.70 8.52 -15.72
N LEU A 167 4.96 9.57 -15.41
CA LEU A 167 3.67 9.89 -15.98
C LEU A 167 3.82 10.97 -17.06
N VAL A 168 3.11 10.81 -18.17
CA VAL A 168 3.12 11.77 -19.29
C VAL A 168 1.69 12.05 -19.74
N ALA A 169 1.27 13.32 -19.70
CA ALA A 169 0.03 13.77 -20.32
C ALA A 169 0.31 14.35 -21.71
N ARG A 170 -0.51 13.99 -22.71
CA ARG A 170 -0.39 14.47 -24.10
C ARG A 170 -1.72 14.99 -24.62
N ASP A 171 -1.69 16.03 -25.46
CA ASP A 171 -2.86 16.49 -26.20
C ASP A 171 -3.24 15.53 -27.35
N GLY A 172 -4.35 15.83 -28.04
CA GLY A 172 -4.83 15.02 -29.17
C GLY A 172 -3.92 15.04 -30.40
N GLN A 173 -2.89 15.89 -30.43
CA GLN A 173 -1.85 15.94 -31.46
C GLN A 173 -0.56 15.20 -31.02
N GLY A 174 -0.51 14.70 -29.78
CA GLY A 174 0.62 13.98 -29.21
C GLY A 174 1.66 14.86 -28.53
N ASN A 175 1.43 16.18 -28.43
CA ASN A 175 2.36 17.08 -27.73
C ASN A 175 2.27 16.84 -26.23
N VAL A 176 3.42 16.82 -25.56
CA VAL A 176 3.48 16.70 -24.09
C VAL A 176 2.94 17.97 -23.46
N LEU A 177 2.00 17.80 -22.52
CA LEU A 177 1.44 18.89 -21.72
C LEU A 177 2.18 19.03 -20.39
N ALA A 178 2.40 17.90 -19.72
CA ALA A 178 3.03 17.82 -18.41
C ALA A 178 3.60 16.41 -18.17
N THR A 179 4.54 16.33 -17.21
CA THR A 179 5.11 15.08 -16.71
C THR A 179 5.18 15.08 -15.19
N SER A 180 5.23 13.90 -14.58
CA SER A 180 5.41 13.73 -13.13
C SER A 180 6.02 12.37 -12.83
N ASP A 181 6.91 12.29 -11.85
CA ASP A 181 7.39 10.99 -11.35
C ASP A 181 6.68 10.64 -10.04
N ILE A 182 6.28 9.39 -9.89
CA ILE A 182 5.59 8.89 -8.70
C ILE A 182 6.18 7.57 -8.23
N VAL A 183 6.01 7.27 -6.95
CA VAL A 183 6.37 5.98 -6.38
C VAL A 183 5.15 5.04 -6.36
N LEU A 184 5.39 3.76 -6.65
CA LEU A 184 4.41 2.67 -6.56
C LEU A 184 4.93 1.63 -5.56
N PRO A 185 4.74 1.84 -4.25
CA PRO A 185 5.31 0.97 -3.24
C PRO A 185 4.64 -0.40 -3.23
N VAL A 186 5.44 -1.46 -3.20
CA VAL A 186 4.97 -2.85 -3.18
C VAL A 186 5.85 -3.66 -2.24
N SER A 187 5.26 -4.63 -1.53
CA SER A 187 5.97 -5.48 -0.59
C SER A 187 5.52 -6.93 -0.66
N ASP A 188 6.46 -7.84 -0.45
CA ASP A 188 6.28 -9.28 -0.25
C ASP A 188 6.67 -9.71 1.18
N GLU A 189 6.72 -8.77 2.14
CA GLU A 189 7.08 -9.03 3.54
C GLU A 189 5.99 -9.75 4.36
N MET A 190 4.87 -10.15 3.74
CA MET A 190 3.84 -10.91 4.43
C MET A 190 4.36 -12.32 4.79
N ASP A 191 4.83 -12.48 6.03
CA ASP A 191 5.62 -13.63 6.43
C ASP A 191 5.14 -14.31 7.73
N CYS A 192 4.58 -15.51 7.60
CA CYS A 192 4.08 -16.29 8.75
C CYS A 192 5.13 -17.22 9.39
N ARG A 193 6.36 -17.28 8.84
CA ARG A 193 7.33 -18.33 9.17
C ARG A 193 7.84 -18.29 10.61
N THR A 194 7.77 -17.12 11.26
CA THR A 194 8.18 -16.96 12.67
C THR A 194 7.44 -17.94 13.61
N CYS A 195 6.20 -18.31 13.26
CA CYS A 195 5.41 -19.27 14.04
C CYS A 195 5.10 -20.55 13.25
N HIS A 196 4.94 -20.47 11.93
CA HIS A 196 4.46 -21.59 11.12
C HIS A 196 5.54 -22.38 10.39
N ALA A 197 6.82 -21.97 10.44
CA ALA A 197 7.89 -22.80 9.89
C ALA A 197 8.08 -24.08 10.71
N SER A 198 8.44 -25.17 10.05
CA SER A 198 8.72 -26.44 10.70
C SER A 198 9.84 -26.30 11.74
N GLY A 199 9.59 -26.79 12.95
CA GLY A 199 10.50 -26.62 14.09
C GLY A 199 10.40 -25.28 14.84
N SER A 200 9.42 -24.43 14.49
CA SER A 200 9.01 -23.29 15.31
C SER A 200 8.39 -23.74 16.64
N PRO A 201 8.13 -22.83 17.60
CA PRO A 201 7.48 -23.19 18.86
C PRO A 201 6.16 -23.95 18.67
N PRO A 202 5.86 -24.94 19.55
CA PRO A 202 4.82 -25.94 19.32
C PRO A 202 3.39 -25.39 19.32
N ASP A 203 3.17 -24.14 19.74
CA ASP A 203 1.84 -23.52 19.80
C ASP A 203 1.15 -23.43 18.43
N ALA A 204 1.93 -23.44 17.35
CA ALA A 204 1.45 -23.43 15.97
C ALA A 204 1.68 -24.75 15.22
N GLU A 205 2.13 -25.82 15.90
CA GLU A 205 2.39 -27.12 15.30
C GLU A 205 1.07 -27.80 14.90
N PRO A 206 0.94 -28.28 13.64
CA PRO A 206 -0.18 -29.14 13.25
C PRO A 206 -0.26 -30.42 14.09
N ALA A 207 -1.45 -30.98 14.26
CA ALA A 207 -1.68 -32.20 15.04
C ALA A 207 -0.92 -33.42 14.49
N SER A 208 -0.66 -33.45 13.19
CA SER A 208 0.18 -34.47 12.54
C SER A 208 1.69 -34.22 12.66
N GLY A 209 2.09 -33.11 13.27
CA GLY A 209 3.47 -32.61 13.27
C GLY A 209 3.78 -31.71 12.07
N TRP A 210 4.94 -31.05 12.15
CA TRP A 210 5.50 -30.19 11.10
C TRP A 210 5.82 -30.94 9.79
N VAL A 211 5.67 -30.26 8.64
CA VAL A 211 5.89 -30.83 7.30
C VAL A 211 7.37 -31.10 6.98
N PHE A 212 8.27 -30.18 7.35
CA PHE A 212 9.68 -30.15 6.96
C PHE A 212 9.91 -30.20 5.44
N ASP A 213 9.21 -29.35 4.68
CA ASP A 213 9.47 -29.18 3.25
C ASP A 213 10.88 -28.56 3.04
N PRO A 214 11.68 -29.05 2.06
CA PRO A 214 13.00 -28.48 1.80
C PRO A 214 12.96 -27.03 1.32
N ASP A 215 11.86 -26.57 0.74
CA ASP A 215 11.67 -25.16 0.43
C ASP A 215 11.02 -24.44 1.63
N PRO A 216 11.71 -23.50 2.29
CA PRO A 216 11.17 -22.80 3.45
C PRO A 216 9.92 -21.96 3.14
N VAL A 217 9.76 -21.49 1.89
CA VAL A 217 8.60 -20.69 1.45
C VAL A 217 7.36 -21.58 1.31
N ARG A 218 7.56 -22.82 0.87
CA ARG A 218 6.53 -23.85 0.77
C ARG A 218 6.19 -24.45 2.15
N ASP A 219 7.21 -24.69 2.97
CA ASP A 219 7.12 -25.34 4.28
C ASP A 219 6.10 -24.68 5.20
N TYR A 220 6.31 -23.38 5.53
CA TYR A 220 5.40 -22.71 6.46
C TYR A 220 3.98 -22.61 5.91
N ARG A 221 3.84 -22.47 4.58
CA ARG A 221 2.53 -22.38 3.95
C ARG A 221 1.76 -23.69 4.04
N LEU A 222 2.43 -24.81 3.83
CA LEU A 222 1.84 -26.13 4.01
C LEU A 222 1.43 -26.37 5.48
N ASN A 223 2.26 -25.95 6.43
CA ASN A 223 1.92 -26.01 7.86
C ASN A 223 0.69 -25.15 8.19
N VAL A 224 0.53 -23.96 7.58
CA VAL A 224 -0.67 -23.12 7.72
C VAL A 224 -1.92 -23.86 7.21
N LEU A 225 -1.83 -24.54 6.06
CA LEU A 225 -2.97 -25.32 5.54
C LEU A 225 -3.31 -26.52 6.44
N LEU A 226 -2.30 -27.23 6.98
CA LEU A 226 -2.52 -28.34 7.90
C LEU A 226 -3.19 -27.91 9.21
N ILE A 227 -2.68 -26.86 9.88
CA ILE A 227 -3.31 -26.41 11.13
C ILE A 227 -4.70 -25.81 10.88
N HIS A 228 -4.96 -25.28 9.68
CA HIS A 228 -6.30 -24.92 9.26
C HIS A 228 -7.19 -26.15 9.15
N ASP A 229 -6.74 -27.19 8.44
CA ASP A 229 -7.43 -28.47 8.30
C ASP A 229 -7.73 -29.11 9.66
N ASP A 230 -6.75 -29.17 10.58
CA ASP A 230 -6.91 -29.72 11.93
C ASP A 230 -8.06 -29.05 12.72
N ARG A 231 -8.29 -27.76 12.46
CA ARG A 231 -9.31 -26.97 13.15
C ARG A 231 -10.68 -27.02 12.49
N GLN A 232 -10.76 -27.35 11.20
CA GLN A 232 -11.99 -27.21 10.40
C GLN A 232 -12.52 -28.53 9.84
N LEU A 233 -11.67 -29.54 9.62
CA LEU A 233 -12.05 -30.84 9.07
C LEU A 233 -13.14 -31.49 9.91
N GLY A 234 -14.11 -32.10 9.21
CA GLY A 234 -15.27 -32.75 9.82
C GLY A 234 -16.41 -31.80 10.18
N THR A 235 -16.23 -30.48 10.10
CA THR A 235 -17.36 -29.55 10.22
C THR A 235 -18.18 -29.52 8.93
N PRO A 236 -19.53 -29.49 9.00
CA PRO A 236 -20.37 -29.43 7.80
C PRO A 236 -20.08 -28.20 6.93
N ALA A 237 -19.86 -27.04 7.56
CA ALA A 237 -19.58 -25.79 6.86
C ALA A 237 -18.30 -25.87 6.03
N TYR A 238 -17.23 -26.46 6.59
CA TYR A 238 -15.97 -26.61 5.86
C TYR A 238 -16.06 -27.62 4.72
N GLN A 239 -16.74 -28.75 4.94
CA GLN A 239 -16.93 -29.75 3.88
C GLN A 239 -17.74 -29.21 2.71
N SER A 240 -18.80 -28.43 2.96
CA SER A 240 -19.52 -27.73 1.91
C SER A 240 -18.62 -26.71 1.19
N ALA A 241 -17.82 -25.94 1.93
CA ALA A 241 -16.92 -24.95 1.34
C ALA A 241 -15.84 -25.56 0.45
N LEU A 242 -15.25 -26.71 0.84
CA LEU A 242 -14.28 -27.42 0.02
C LEU A 242 -14.91 -27.84 -1.32
N VAL A 243 -16.12 -28.40 -1.28
CA VAL A 243 -16.84 -28.80 -2.50
C VAL A 243 -17.15 -27.59 -3.39
N ASP A 244 -17.72 -26.52 -2.82
CA ASP A 244 -18.10 -25.32 -3.56
C ASP A 244 -16.87 -24.59 -4.14
N ALA A 245 -15.72 -24.66 -3.45
CA ALA A 245 -14.46 -24.10 -3.90
C ALA A 245 -13.72 -24.95 -4.94
N GLY A 246 -14.15 -26.20 -5.16
CA GLY A 246 -13.46 -27.16 -6.03
C GLY A 246 -12.17 -27.71 -5.43
N TYR A 247 -12.07 -27.76 -4.09
CA TYR A 247 -10.93 -28.28 -3.36
C TYR A 247 -11.15 -29.73 -2.89
N SER A 248 -10.07 -30.38 -2.46
CA SER A 248 -10.14 -31.76 -1.98
C SER A 248 -11.03 -31.88 -0.75
N SER A 249 -11.94 -32.86 -0.75
CA SER A 249 -12.72 -33.23 0.44
C SER A 249 -11.87 -33.70 1.64
N ALA A 250 -10.59 -34.02 1.40
CA ALA A 250 -9.62 -34.38 2.43
C ALA A 250 -8.96 -33.16 3.11
N GLY A 251 -9.13 -31.95 2.56
CA GLY A 251 -8.60 -30.70 3.14
C GLY A 251 -7.78 -29.85 2.16
N LEU A 252 -7.39 -28.66 2.62
CA LEU A 252 -6.59 -27.72 1.83
C LEU A 252 -5.15 -28.21 1.66
N TYR A 253 -4.56 -28.87 2.67
CA TYR A 253 -3.23 -29.45 2.52
C TYR A 253 -3.22 -30.53 1.42
N ASP A 254 -4.21 -31.42 1.39
CA ASP A 254 -4.33 -32.45 0.34
C ASP A 254 -4.50 -31.84 -1.06
N THR A 255 -5.27 -30.74 -1.15
CA THR A 255 -5.46 -29.97 -2.38
C THR A 255 -4.12 -29.52 -2.99
N VAL A 256 -3.20 -29.03 -2.16
CA VAL A 256 -1.87 -28.61 -2.64
C VAL A 256 -0.92 -29.80 -2.79
N ALA A 257 -0.77 -30.61 -1.74
CA ALA A 257 0.28 -31.60 -1.65
C ALA A 257 0.07 -32.79 -2.60
N ASN A 258 -1.18 -33.19 -2.83
CA ASN A 258 -1.51 -34.38 -3.63
C ASN A 258 -2.17 -34.06 -4.97
N GLN A 259 -2.91 -32.94 -5.06
CA GLN A 259 -3.58 -32.54 -6.32
C GLN A 259 -2.80 -31.46 -7.09
N GLY A 260 -1.84 -30.79 -6.44
CA GLY A 260 -1.02 -29.75 -7.08
C GLY A 260 -1.81 -28.48 -7.44
N THR A 261 -2.87 -28.18 -6.69
CA THR A 261 -3.73 -27.00 -6.92
C THR A 261 -3.53 -25.99 -5.78
N ALA A 262 -3.16 -24.75 -6.11
CA ALA A 262 -3.02 -23.70 -5.11
C ALA A 262 -4.37 -23.21 -4.56
N VAL A 263 -4.33 -22.73 -3.31
CA VAL A 263 -5.52 -22.29 -2.57
C VAL A 263 -5.64 -20.76 -2.56
N LEU A 264 -6.76 -20.21 -2.99
CA LEU A 264 -7.08 -18.79 -2.78
C LEU A 264 -7.89 -18.68 -1.49
N CYS A 265 -7.33 -18.07 -0.43
CA CYS A 265 -8.03 -17.94 0.85
C CYS A 265 -9.38 -17.21 0.70
N ALA A 266 -9.39 -16.20 -0.19
CA ALA A 266 -10.57 -15.39 -0.47
C ALA A 266 -11.73 -16.19 -1.10
N ARG A 267 -11.47 -17.36 -1.71
CA ARG A 267 -12.51 -18.19 -2.30
C ARG A 267 -13.58 -18.59 -1.28
N CYS A 268 -13.16 -18.87 -0.04
CA CYS A 268 -14.07 -19.16 1.07
C CYS A 268 -14.26 -17.95 2.00
N HIS A 269 -13.17 -17.26 2.34
CA HIS A 269 -13.18 -16.13 3.29
C HIS A 269 -13.25 -14.79 2.56
N GLY A 270 -14.44 -14.17 2.48
CA GLY A 270 -14.62 -12.92 1.73
C GLY A 270 -13.61 -11.82 2.10
N SER A 271 -13.18 -11.03 1.10
CA SER A 271 -12.26 -9.91 1.28
C SER A 271 -12.68 -8.74 0.43
N ASN A 272 -12.77 -7.54 1.01
CA ASN A 272 -13.08 -6.33 0.28
C ASN A 272 -11.91 -5.84 -0.61
N ALA A 273 -10.69 -6.38 -0.44
CA ALA A 273 -9.60 -6.19 -1.40
C ALA A 273 -9.74 -7.07 -2.66
N LEU A 274 -10.58 -8.12 -2.60
CA LEU A 274 -10.92 -8.96 -3.75
C LEU A 274 -12.45 -9.01 -3.85
N PRO A 275 -13.09 -7.93 -4.35
CA PRO A 275 -14.55 -7.82 -4.36
C PRO A 275 -15.24 -9.02 -5.04
N GLY A 276 -16.39 -9.42 -4.51
CA GLY A 276 -17.16 -10.56 -5.05
C GLY A 276 -16.68 -11.94 -4.61
N THR A 277 -15.70 -12.01 -3.70
CA THR A 277 -15.22 -13.27 -3.12
C THR A 277 -15.91 -13.62 -1.79
N GLY A 278 -15.74 -14.86 -1.35
CA GLY A 278 -16.24 -15.37 -0.07
C GLY A 278 -17.53 -16.17 -0.17
N MET A 279 -17.81 -16.93 0.90
CA MET A 279 -19.00 -17.76 1.01
C MET A 279 -19.86 -17.32 2.20
N SER A 280 -21.19 -17.44 2.04
CA SER A 280 -22.14 -17.12 3.10
C SER A 280 -21.90 -18.00 4.34
N GLY A 281 -21.94 -17.39 5.53
CA GLY A 281 -21.73 -18.09 6.80
C GLY A 281 -20.26 -18.35 7.17
N ILE A 282 -19.31 -18.04 6.27
CA ILE A 282 -17.88 -18.08 6.56
C ILE A 282 -17.39 -16.66 6.91
N PRO A 283 -16.71 -16.46 8.05
CA PRO A 283 -16.18 -15.15 8.40
C PRO A 283 -15.23 -14.60 7.32
N PRO A 284 -15.27 -13.29 7.01
CA PRO A 284 -14.34 -12.67 6.09
C PRO A 284 -12.90 -12.82 6.57
N LEU A 285 -11.94 -12.74 5.64
CA LEU A 285 -10.54 -13.06 5.92
C LEU A 285 -9.95 -12.17 7.04
N THR A 286 -10.31 -10.89 7.06
CA THR A 286 -9.90 -9.96 8.11
C THR A 286 -10.39 -10.41 9.49
N GLN A 287 -11.63 -10.87 9.61
CA GLN A 287 -12.14 -11.41 10.88
C GLN A 287 -11.43 -12.72 11.24
N ALA A 288 -11.33 -13.65 10.29
CA ALA A 288 -10.81 -15.00 10.51
C ALA A 288 -9.34 -15.00 10.97
N VAL A 289 -8.48 -14.22 10.31
CA VAL A 289 -7.05 -14.15 10.66
C VAL A 289 -6.87 -13.42 11.98
N HIS A 290 -7.37 -12.20 12.11
CA HIS A 290 -7.08 -11.38 13.30
C HIS A 290 -7.64 -11.97 14.59
N SER A 291 -8.89 -12.45 14.58
CA SER A 291 -9.52 -13.00 15.79
C SER A 291 -8.81 -14.27 16.30
N LYS A 292 -8.22 -15.06 15.39
CA LYS A 292 -7.48 -16.28 15.75
C LYS A 292 -6.05 -16.02 16.21
N HIS A 293 -5.46 -14.90 15.81
CA HIS A 293 -4.07 -14.56 16.16
C HIS A 293 -3.94 -13.60 17.34
N ALA A 294 -4.98 -12.83 17.69
CA ALA A 294 -4.95 -11.85 18.77
C ALA A 294 -4.25 -12.36 20.05
N TYR A 295 -4.61 -13.55 20.52
CA TYR A 295 -4.11 -14.09 21.78
C TYR A 295 -2.92 -15.06 21.62
N VAL A 296 -2.38 -15.21 20.41
CA VAL A 296 -1.18 -16.02 20.16
C VAL A 296 0.04 -15.31 20.72
N THR A 297 0.92 -16.06 21.38
CA THR A 297 2.19 -15.55 21.90
C THR A 297 3.18 -15.32 20.76
N ASP A 298 3.69 -14.11 20.62
CA ASP A 298 4.81 -13.82 19.73
C ASP A 298 6.08 -14.49 20.31
N PRO A 299 6.69 -15.43 19.58
CA PRO A 299 7.82 -16.20 20.09
C PRO A 299 9.08 -15.37 20.30
N VAL A 300 9.18 -14.17 19.70
CA VAL A 300 10.31 -13.27 19.88
C VAL A 300 10.16 -12.41 21.13
N THR A 301 8.93 -11.96 21.43
CA THR A 301 8.70 -11.02 22.54
C THR A 301 8.15 -11.69 23.80
N GLY A 302 7.60 -12.90 23.69
CA GLY A 302 6.91 -13.61 24.78
C GLY A 302 5.57 -12.99 25.19
N MET A 303 5.07 -12.00 24.45
CA MET A 303 3.79 -11.35 24.70
C MET A 303 2.72 -11.88 23.73
N ALA A 304 1.45 -11.84 24.15
CA ALA A 304 0.35 -12.02 23.20
C ALA A 304 0.38 -10.91 22.14
N LEU A 305 0.08 -11.22 20.88
CA LEU A 305 0.11 -10.25 19.77
C LEU A 305 -0.79 -9.04 20.02
N GLU A 306 -1.96 -9.24 20.63
CA GLU A 306 -2.89 -8.18 21.06
C GLU A 306 -2.27 -7.19 22.04
N SER A 307 -1.34 -7.66 22.87
CA SER A 307 -0.75 -6.91 23.99
C SER A 307 0.45 -6.06 23.58
N SER A 308 0.90 -6.13 22.31
CA SER A 308 2.00 -5.30 21.85
C SER A 308 1.61 -3.82 21.86
N ALA A 309 2.45 -3.02 22.52
CA ALA A 309 2.33 -1.56 22.57
C ALA A 309 3.00 -0.85 21.39
N ASN A 310 3.50 -1.59 20.39
CA ASN A 310 4.13 -1.03 19.20
C ASN A 310 3.78 -1.83 17.94
N ARG A 311 4.21 -1.33 16.77
CA ARG A 311 3.88 -1.93 15.46
C ARG A 311 4.43 -3.35 15.22
N SER A 312 5.29 -3.89 16.10
CA SER A 312 5.96 -5.19 15.86
C SER A 312 4.98 -6.34 15.64
N ALA A 313 3.88 -6.39 16.39
CA ALA A 313 2.88 -7.46 16.27
C ALA A 313 2.16 -7.38 14.91
N CYS A 314 1.81 -6.18 14.46
CA CYS A 314 1.20 -5.99 13.14
C CYS A 314 2.18 -6.35 12.03
N TYR A 315 3.45 -5.95 12.18
CA TYR A 315 4.52 -6.25 11.21
C TYR A 315 5.00 -7.70 11.24
N ARG A 316 4.39 -8.58 12.05
CA ARG A 316 4.57 -10.03 11.90
C ARG A 316 3.87 -10.57 10.66
N CYS A 317 2.83 -9.91 10.18
CA CYS A 317 2.05 -10.38 9.03
C CYS A 317 1.90 -9.29 7.96
N HIS A 318 1.90 -8.03 8.34
CA HIS A 318 1.83 -6.90 7.42
C HIS A 318 3.23 -6.38 7.09
N PRO A 319 3.44 -5.79 5.91
CA PRO A 319 4.71 -5.20 5.57
C PRO A 319 5.06 -4.05 6.52
N GLY A 320 6.31 -4.01 6.97
CA GLY A 320 6.81 -2.85 7.67
C GLY A 320 8.10 -3.01 8.46
N SER A 321 8.62 -4.24 8.59
CA SER A 321 9.89 -4.49 9.28
C SER A 321 11.07 -3.82 8.55
N GLU A 322 11.13 -3.93 7.23
CA GLU A 322 12.09 -3.21 6.39
C GLU A 322 11.37 -2.18 5.52
N THR A 323 10.25 -2.56 4.88
CA THR A 323 9.45 -1.71 3.99
C THR A 323 8.82 -0.51 4.64
N ARG A 324 8.66 -0.49 5.97
CA ARG A 324 7.99 0.58 6.73
C ARG A 324 6.69 1.07 6.08
N CYS A 325 5.68 0.19 5.94
CA CYS A 325 4.40 0.56 5.32
C CYS A 325 3.84 1.89 5.89
N LEU A 326 3.81 2.03 7.22
CA LEU A 326 3.50 3.30 7.90
C LEU A 326 4.75 4.19 8.05
N ARG A 327 4.92 5.15 7.13
CA ARG A 327 6.12 6.00 7.00
C ARG A 327 5.87 7.48 6.74
N GLY A 328 4.62 7.88 6.53
CA GLY A 328 4.22 9.27 6.39
C GLY A 328 4.45 10.10 7.66
N ALA A 329 3.94 11.33 7.71
CA ALA A 329 4.08 12.27 8.82
C ALA A 329 3.69 11.67 10.18
N MET A 330 2.62 10.87 10.21
CA MET A 330 2.21 10.13 11.41
C MET A 330 3.16 8.97 11.72
N GLY A 331 3.65 8.31 10.68
CA GLY A 331 4.44 7.09 10.76
C GLY A 331 5.85 7.27 11.29
N HIS A 332 6.46 8.45 11.11
CA HIS A 332 7.80 8.76 11.60
C HIS A 332 7.84 9.83 12.69
N ALA A 333 6.69 10.27 13.19
CA ALA A 333 6.62 11.18 14.34
C ALA A 333 7.29 10.53 15.56
N THR A 334 8.15 11.28 16.25
CA THR A 334 8.88 10.80 17.43
C THR A 334 8.41 11.46 18.72
N ALA A 335 8.39 10.68 19.79
CA ALA A 335 8.15 11.16 21.15
C ALA A 335 9.45 11.72 21.77
N ALA A 336 9.36 12.31 22.96
CA ALA A 336 10.50 12.91 23.66
C ALA A 336 11.63 11.92 23.99
N ASP A 337 11.31 10.63 24.07
CA ASP A 337 12.26 9.53 24.30
C ASP A 337 12.79 8.91 22.98
N ALA A 338 12.54 9.57 21.84
CA ALA A 338 12.87 9.13 20.49
C ALA A 338 12.14 7.87 19.99
N SER A 339 11.19 7.32 20.74
CA SER A 339 10.30 6.28 20.25
C SER A 339 9.31 6.85 19.21
N LEU A 340 8.71 5.97 18.40
CA LEU A 340 7.65 6.38 17.47
C LEU A 340 6.39 6.79 18.27
N ALA A 341 5.89 7.99 18.04
CA ALA A 341 4.81 8.60 18.81
C ALA A 341 3.41 8.05 18.47
N ILE A 342 3.26 7.43 17.30
CA ILE A 342 2.00 6.87 16.80
C ILE A 342 2.29 5.44 16.33
N GLN A 343 1.43 4.49 16.66
CA GLN A 343 1.54 3.08 16.26
C GLN A 343 0.33 2.68 15.39
N CYS A 344 0.37 1.52 14.74
CA CYS A 344 -0.79 1.03 13.95
C CYS A 344 -2.05 0.94 14.82
N GLN A 345 -1.87 0.52 16.07
CA GLN A 345 -2.93 0.36 17.06
C GLN A 345 -3.56 1.69 17.51
N ASP A 346 -2.85 2.80 17.35
CA ASP A 346 -3.39 4.12 17.69
C ASP A 346 -4.44 4.59 16.68
N CYS A 347 -4.42 4.05 15.46
CA CYS A 347 -5.39 4.33 14.40
C CYS A 347 -6.42 3.19 14.25
N HIS A 348 -5.96 1.94 14.15
CA HIS A 348 -6.81 0.79 13.81
C HIS A 348 -7.31 0.01 15.03
N GLY A 349 -6.73 0.24 16.21
CA GLY A 349 -7.04 -0.52 17.41
C GLY A 349 -6.20 -1.79 17.57
N SER A 350 -6.52 -2.59 18.58
CA SER A 350 -5.88 -3.87 18.85
C SER A 350 -6.32 -4.95 17.85
N MET A 351 -5.64 -6.10 17.76
CA MET A 351 -5.98 -7.10 16.73
C MET A 351 -7.39 -7.66 16.87
N SER A 352 -7.94 -7.78 18.08
CA SER A 352 -9.33 -8.21 18.29
C SER A 352 -10.34 -7.15 17.85
N MET A 353 -10.00 -5.86 17.91
CA MET A 353 -10.82 -4.80 17.31
C MET A 353 -10.76 -4.85 15.79
N VAL A 354 -9.60 -5.16 15.20
CA VAL A 354 -9.45 -5.40 13.76
C VAL A 354 -10.21 -6.65 13.31
N GLY A 355 -10.19 -7.70 14.13
CA GLY A 355 -10.88 -8.96 13.91
C GLY A 355 -12.31 -9.02 14.44
N ALA A 356 -12.92 -7.87 14.78
CA ALA A 356 -14.29 -7.84 15.30
C ALA A 356 -15.29 -8.19 14.19
N SER A 357 -16.30 -9.00 14.51
CA SER A 357 -17.36 -9.36 13.55
C SER A 357 -18.23 -8.18 13.11
N THR A 358 -18.15 -7.06 13.83
CA THR A 358 -18.84 -5.80 13.51
C THR A 358 -18.03 -4.90 12.59
N ARG A 359 -16.77 -5.24 12.27
CA ARG A 359 -15.88 -4.44 11.43
C ARG A 359 -15.84 -5.01 10.01
N GLN A 360 -16.05 -4.16 9.03
CA GLN A 360 -15.84 -4.44 7.61
C GLN A 360 -14.42 -4.03 7.22
N GLY A 361 -13.52 -5.00 7.09
CA GLY A 361 -12.14 -4.71 6.67
C GLY A 361 -12.10 -3.96 5.33
N TRP A 362 -11.13 -3.04 5.15
CA TRP A 362 -10.98 -2.16 3.98
C TRP A 362 -12.01 -1.03 3.83
N PHE A 363 -13.12 -1.07 4.58
CA PHE A 363 -14.18 -0.06 4.54
C PHE A 363 -14.31 0.70 5.87
N ASP A 364 -14.20 0.00 7.00
CA ASP A 364 -14.14 0.61 8.32
C ASP A 364 -12.69 0.95 8.66
N GLU A 365 -12.20 2.04 8.06
CA GLU A 365 -10.84 2.54 8.25
C GLU A 365 -10.81 3.84 9.06
N PRO A 366 -9.65 4.17 9.68
CA PRO A 366 -9.51 5.39 10.47
C PRO A 366 -9.71 6.63 9.61
N THR A 367 -10.51 7.56 10.09
CA THR A 367 -10.73 8.86 9.44
C THR A 367 -9.85 9.94 10.05
N CYS A 368 -9.53 10.98 9.27
CA CYS A 368 -8.71 12.10 9.68
C CYS A 368 -9.23 12.78 10.97
N GLN A 369 -10.55 12.97 11.02
CA GLN A 369 -11.27 13.62 12.12
C GLN A 369 -11.30 12.78 13.41
N SER A 370 -10.88 11.51 13.37
CA SER A 370 -10.68 10.70 14.58
C SER A 370 -9.47 11.17 15.40
N CYS A 371 -8.52 11.91 14.79
CA CYS A 371 -7.38 12.51 15.49
C CYS A 371 -7.39 14.04 15.40
N HIS A 372 -7.76 14.60 14.25
CA HIS A 372 -7.79 16.04 13.99
C HIS A 372 -9.16 16.61 14.33
N THR A 373 -9.31 17.16 15.53
CA THR A 373 -10.64 17.50 16.07
C THR A 373 -11.10 18.91 15.75
N GLY A 374 -10.23 19.73 15.17
CA GLY A 374 -10.59 21.02 14.60
C GLY A 374 -9.50 22.08 14.70
N THR A 375 -9.90 23.35 14.68
CA THR A 375 -8.98 24.51 14.65
C THR A 375 -8.58 24.96 16.06
N ALA A 376 -7.74 25.99 16.15
CA ALA A 376 -7.36 26.58 17.43
C ALA A 376 -8.57 27.05 18.26
N ASP A 377 -9.61 27.56 17.60
CA ASP A 377 -10.79 28.13 18.26
C ASP A 377 -12.00 27.18 18.31
N ASN A 378 -11.99 26.10 17.51
CA ASN A 378 -13.05 25.10 17.50
C ASN A 378 -12.47 23.68 17.45
N ASN A 379 -12.26 23.05 18.62
CA ASN A 379 -11.73 21.69 18.76
C ASN A 379 -12.34 20.94 19.95
N SER A 380 -12.21 19.62 19.97
CA SER A 380 -12.66 18.74 21.05
C SER A 380 -11.60 18.59 22.15
N GLY A 381 -11.13 19.72 22.69
CA GLY A 381 -10.14 19.81 23.78
C GLY A 381 -8.67 19.83 23.35
N GLN A 382 -8.33 19.24 22.19
CA GLN A 382 -7.04 19.40 21.53
C GLN A 382 -7.24 19.46 20.02
N ILE A 383 -6.53 20.35 19.33
CA ILE A 383 -6.51 20.44 17.86
C ILE A 383 -6.24 19.07 17.24
N ARG A 384 -5.30 18.31 17.81
CA ARG A 384 -4.92 16.98 17.34
C ARG A 384 -4.53 16.06 18.50
N TYR A 385 -5.02 14.83 18.47
CA TYR A 385 -4.59 13.73 19.34
C TYR A 385 -3.61 12.78 18.61
N LEU A 386 -2.80 12.04 19.37
CA LEU A 386 -1.92 10.99 18.82
C LEU A 386 -2.66 9.65 18.61
N LYS A 387 -3.87 9.51 19.17
CA LYS A 387 -4.68 8.29 19.12
C LYS A 387 -6.10 8.61 18.69
N ALA A 388 -6.60 7.82 17.75
CA ALA A 388 -7.92 7.95 17.14
C ALA A 388 -9.06 7.63 18.11
N PHE A 389 -8.75 6.97 19.22
CA PHE A 389 -9.70 6.48 20.21
C PHE A 389 -9.73 7.32 21.49
N ASP A 390 -10.91 7.50 22.06
CA ASP A 390 -11.11 7.96 23.42
C ASP A 390 -10.96 6.83 24.45
N ALA A 391 -11.10 7.14 25.74
CA ALA A 391 -11.41 6.14 26.76
C ALA A 391 -12.94 6.21 26.95
N PRO A 392 -13.74 5.22 26.50
CA PRO A 392 -13.49 3.77 26.63
C PRO A 392 -13.09 3.01 25.35
N GLY A 393 -12.77 3.68 24.24
CA GLY A 393 -12.25 3.03 23.03
C GLY A 393 -13.06 3.31 21.76
N HIS A 394 -13.90 4.34 21.76
CA HIS A 394 -14.61 4.77 20.56
C HIS A 394 -13.74 5.70 19.74
N TYR A 395 -14.00 5.78 18.43
CA TYR A 395 -13.42 6.84 17.60
C TYR A 395 -13.84 8.21 18.13
N ARG A 396 -12.85 9.10 18.31
CA ARG A 396 -13.11 10.47 18.76
C ARG A 396 -13.98 11.19 17.76
N GLN A 397 -14.84 12.06 18.28
CA GLN A 397 -15.68 12.94 17.49
C GLN A 397 -15.01 14.32 17.41
N ALA A 398 -14.83 14.81 16.19
CA ALA A 398 -14.33 16.16 15.95
C ALA A 398 -15.39 17.22 16.25
N ALA A 399 -14.95 18.40 16.66
CA ALA A 399 -15.80 19.59 16.79
C ALA A 399 -15.90 20.37 15.47
N SER A 400 -15.08 20.01 14.48
CA SER A 400 -14.98 20.67 13.18
C SER A 400 -14.63 19.68 12.08
N ASP A 401 -15.27 19.86 10.93
CA ASP A 401 -15.03 19.04 9.73
C ASP A 401 -13.90 19.58 8.83
N VAL A 402 -13.16 20.61 9.28
CA VAL A 402 -12.07 21.24 8.50
C VAL A 402 -11.03 20.23 8.02
N PHE A 403 -10.80 19.16 8.76
CA PHE A 403 -9.84 18.11 8.42
C PHE A 403 -10.52 16.77 8.11
N ALA A 404 -11.84 16.74 7.89
CA ALA A 404 -12.58 15.49 7.79
C ALA A 404 -12.48 14.85 6.40
N THR A 405 -12.48 13.51 6.38
CA THR A 405 -12.80 12.75 5.17
C THR A 405 -14.24 13.03 4.75
N ASN A 406 -14.58 12.92 3.46
CA ASN A 406 -15.97 13.10 3.04
C ASN A 406 -16.88 11.99 3.61
N PRO A 407 -18.06 12.34 4.14
CA PRO A 407 -19.03 11.36 4.62
C PRO A 407 -19.63 10.59 3.44
N ASN A 408 -19.84 9.28 3.58
CA ASN A 408 -20.49 8.43 2.57
C ASN A 408 -19.75 8.39 1.22
N THR A 409 -18.42 8.44 1.26
CA THR A 409 -17.55 8.40 0.09
C THR A 409 -16.59 7.21 0.24
N PRO A 410 -16.69 6.18 -0.62
CA PRO A 410 -17.34 6.18 -1.93
C PRO A 410 -18.81 5.71 -1.93
N ALA A 411 -19.34 5.26 -0.79
CA ALA A 411 -20.71 4.75 -0.70
C ALA A 411 -21.34 5.08 0.66
N ALA A 412 -22.67 4.98 0.74
CA ALA A 412 -23.41 5.20 1.98
C ALA A 412 -22.86 4.36 3.14
N GLY A 413 -22.53 5.02 4.26
CA GLY A 413 -21.94 4.39 5.45
C GLY A 413 -20.43 4.16 5.38
N ILE A 414 -19.76 4.45 4.27
CA ILE A 414 -18.31 4.27 4.10
C ILE A 414 -17.66 5.65 3.94
N SER A 415 -16.58 5.92 4.68
CA SER A 415 -15.85 7.19 4.61
C SER A 415 -14.36 6.92 4.58
N LEU A 416 -13.78 7.05 3.38
CA LEU A 416 -12.38 6.71 3.15
C LEU A 416 -11.59 7.92 2.66
N PHE A 417 -10.42 8.10 3.26
CA PHE A 417 -9.47 9.14 2.87
C PHE A 417 -9.08 9.08 1.39
N ARG A 418 -8.81 7.87 0.85
CA ARG A 418 -8.40 7.66 -0.54
C ARG A 418 -9.44 8.01 -1.62
N PHE A 419 -10.68 8.27 -1.21
CA PHE A 419 -11.76 8.71 -2.10
C PHE A 419 -12.30 10.10 -1.74
N SER A 420 -11.73 10.74 -0.72
CA SER A 420 -12.14 12.07 -0.30
C SER A 420 -11.48 13.13 -1.18
N GLU A 421 -12.22 14.19 -1.49
CA GLU A 421 -11.76 15.36 -2.22
C GLU A 421 -11.95 16.66 -1.40
N GLY A 422 -11.19 17.68 -1.80
CA GLY A 422 -11.21 19.01 -1.20
C GLY A 422 -10.98 20.09 -2.25
N HIS A 423 -10.03 20.99 -1.98
CA HIS A 423 -9.61 22.12 -2.80
C HIS A 423 -9.79 21.92 -4.32
N GLY A 424 -10.77 22.60 -4.92
CA GLY A 424 -11.05 22.53 -6.37
C GLY A 424 -11.43 21.14 -6.92
N GLY A 425 -11.82 20.19 -6.07
CA GLY A 425 -12.09 18.79 -6.44
C GLY A 425 -10.84 17.90 -6.47
N LEU A 426 -9.70 18.38 -6.00
CA LEU A 426 -8.52 17.53 -5.86
C LEU A 426 -8.76 16.47 -4.77
N GLN A 427 -8.39 15.22 -5.08
CA GLN A 427 -8.37 14.14 -4.11
C GLN A 427 -7.41 14.49 -2.97
N CYS A 428 -7.75 14.10 -1.75
CA CYS A 428 -6.90 14.38 -0.59
C CYS A 428 -5.49 13.77 -0.78
N GLU A 429 -5.37 12.61 -1.42
CA GLU A 429 -4.09 11.98 -1.75
C GLU A 429 -3.23 12.78 -2.75
N SER A 430 -3.86 13.57 -3.62
CA SER A 430 -3.16 14.49 -4.52
C SER A 430 -2.31 15.48 -3.72
N CYS A 431 -2.85 16.09 -2.67
CA CYS A 431 -2.11 17.09 -1.89
C CYS A 431 -1.33 16.47 -0.73
N HIS A 432 -1.96 15.55 0.00
CA HIS A 432 -1.43 15.01 1.25
C HIS A 432 -0.58 13.77 1.08
N GLY A 433 -0.64 13.08 -0.06
CA GLY A 433 0.02 11.80 -0.29
C GLY A 433 -0.88 10.63 0.07
N SER A 434 -0.45 9.43 -0.31
CA SER A 434 -1.24 8.21 -0.15
C SER A 434 -1.44 7.83 1.31
N THR A 435 -2.46 7.02 1.57
CA THR A 435 -2.67 6.37 2.88
C THR A 435 -1.35 5.79 3.43
N HIS A 436 -1.07 5.92 4.74
CA HIS A 436 0.21 5.51 5.37
C HIS A 436 1.51 6.22 4.92
N ALA A 437 1.47 6.99 3.83
CA ALA A 437 2.60 7.71 3.24
C ALA A 437 2.37 9.24 3.16
N ILE A 438 1.42 9.76 3.95
CA ILE A 438 1.11 11.20 4.05
C ILE A 438 2.38 12.02 4.23
N PHE A 439 2.51 13.11 3.48
CA PHE A 439 3.73 13.90 3.46
C PHE A 439 3.99 14.71 4.74
N PRO A 440 5.27 15.02 5.04
CA PRO A 440 6.45 14.42 4.41
C PRO A 440 6.56 12.93 4.78
N SER A 441 7.01 12.10 3.84
CA SER A 441 7.34 10.71 4.13
C SER A 441 8.79 10.61 4.61
N SER A 442 9.08 9.64 5.46
CA SER A 442 10.47 9.30 5.81
C SER A 442 11.25 8.64 4.67
N HIS A 443 10.57 8.15 3.62
CA HIS A 443 11.21 7.56 2.45
C HIS A 443 11.33 8.59 1.31
N GLY A 444 12.51 8.67 0.68
CA GLY A 444 12.83 9.68 -0.33
C GLY A 444 11.91 9.65 -1.54
N ASN A 445 11.64 8.45 -2.08
CA ASN A 445 10.89 8.30 -3.33
C ASN A 445 9.44 8.80 -3.24
N ASP A 446 8.81 8.73 -2.07
CA ASP A 446 7.47 9.31 -1.88
C ASP A 446 7.49 10.83 -2.11
N ASN A 447 8.54 11.51 -1.64
CA ASN A 447 8.61 12.96 -1.66
C ASN A 447 8.98 13.52 -3.04
N ILE A 448 9.47 12.70 -3.98
CA ILE A 448 10.02 13.16 -5.27
C ILE A 448 9.01 14.00 -6.03
N ARG A 449 7.78 13.52 -6.17
CA ARG A 449 6.69 14.25 -6.85
C ARG A 449 6.55 15.67 -6.32
N ASN A 450 6.45 15.83 -4.99
CA ASN A 450 6.25 17.16 -4.41
C ASN A 450 7.53 17.99 -4.44
N VAL A 451 8.71 17.39 -4.31
CA VAL A 451 9.98 18.10 -4.53
C VAL A 451 10.04 18.66 -5.97
N GLN A 452 9.61 17.90 -6.98
CA GLN A 452 9.56 18.35 -8.36
C GLN A 452 8.54 19.50 -8.57
N LEU A 453 7.43 19.48 -7.85
CA LEU A 453 6.32 20.42 -8.01
C LEU A 453 6.48 21.74 -7.24
N GLN A 454 7.06 21.72 -6.04
CA GLN A 454 7.18 22.90 -5.16
C GLN A 454 8.60 23.14 -4.61
N GLY A 455 9.58 22.32 -5.00
CA GLY A 455 10.97 22.46 -4.58
C GLY A 455 11.29 21.89 -3.20
N HIS A 456 10.30 21.34 -2.49
CA HIS A 456 10.50 20.68 -1.19
C HIS A 456 9.52 19.52 -0.96
N GLY A 457 9.91 18.60 -0.07
CA GLY A 457 9.01 17.56 0.43
C GLY A 457 7.97 18.13 1.40
N GLY A 458 6.86 17.42 1.58
CA GLY A 458 5.73 17.88 2.40
C GLY A 458 4.44 17.94 1.60
N THR A 459 3.31 18.20 2.26
CA THR A 459 2.01 18.41 1.60
C THR A 459 2.14 19.50 0.55
N LEU A 460 1.43 19.37 -0.56
CA LEU A 460 1.42 20.40 -1.59
C LEU A 460 0.77 21.67 -1.03
N ALA A 461 1.53 22.76 -0.96
CA ALA A 461 1.10 24.01 -0.33
C ALA A 461 1.46 25.27 -1.14
N GLU A 462 2.39 25.17 -2.09
CA GLU A 462 2.75 26.29 -2.96
C GLU A 462 1.69 26.49 -4.05
N CYS A 463 0.88 27.55 -3.93
CA CYS A 463 -0.22 27.80 -4.87
C CYS A 463 0.24 27.93 -6.32
N ALA A 464 1.47 28.44 -6.53
CA ALA A 464 2.06 28.62 -7.85
C ALA A 464 2.35 27.29 -8.59
N THR A 465 2.29 26.15 -7.89
CA THR A 465 2.39 24.83 -8.53
C THR A 465 1.20 24.56 -9.46
N CYS A 466 0.02 25.07 -9.12
CA CYS A 466 -1.22 24.81 -9.86
C CYS A 466 -1.82 26.08 -10.46
N HIS A 467 -1.62 27.25 -9.84
CA HIS A 467 -2.19 28.51 -10.30
C HIS A 467 -1.13 29.38 -10.97
N GLY A 468 -1.47 29.97 -12.12
CA GLY A 468 -0.58 30.90 -12.82
C GLY A 468 -0.21 32.16 -12.01
N THR A 469 -1.00 32.48 -10.97
CA THR A 469 -0.69 33.52 -9.97
C THR A 469 -1.13 33.06 -8.59
N GLN A 470 -0.40 33.42 -7.54
CA GLN A 470 -0.80 33.12 -6.16
C GLN A 470 -2.15 33.81 -5.85
N PRO A 471 -3.22 33.04 -5.59
CA PRO A 471 -4.53 33.59 -5.30
C PRO A 471 -4.55 34.21 -3.89
N ALA A 472 -5.43 35.21 -3.69
CA ALA A 472 -5.70 35.75 -2.37
C ALA A 472 -6.68 34.82 -1.64
N THR A 473 -6.21 34.09 -0.64
CA THR A 473 -6.97 33.01 0.05
C THR A 473 -7.70 33.47 1.32
N VAL A 474 -8.06 34.75 1.40
CA VAL A 474 -8.68 35.35 2.60
C VAL A 474 -10.03 34.71 2.99
N ASP A 475 -10.72 34.08 2.02
CA ASP A 475 -12.01 33.39 2.24
C ASP A 475 -11.93 31.86 2.01
N GLY A 476 -10.73 31.30 1.94
CA GLY A 476 -10.50 29.88 1.58
C GLY A 476 -10.16 29.66 0.10
N GLY A 477 -9.89 28.41 -0.28
CA GLY A 477 -9.53 27.99 -1.63
C GLY A 477 -10.02 26.58 -1.94
#